data_AF-A0AAP3JW73-F1
#
_entry.id   AF-A0AAP3JW73-F1
#
_cell.length_a   1.000
_cell.length_b   1.000
_cell.length_c   1.000
_cell.angle_alpha   90.00
_cell.angle_beta   90.00
_cell.angle_gamma   90.00
#
_symmetry.space_group_name_H-M   'P 1'
#
loop_
_entity.id
_entity.type
_entity.pdbx_description
1 polymer ?
#
loop_
_entity_poly.entity_id
_entity_poly.type
_entity_poly.pdbx_seq_one_letter_code
_entity_poly.pdbx_strand_id
1 'polypeptide(L)'
;MRYALRKQAKIASVYSEDYLNKHIIKSLDSYFGNTSDEHITDDISQEGYVTSTGEDYPILKVNDLSDDNAMLEFAVIGLECDILKLSFLGRIKG
;
A
#
# COMPACT_ATOMS: atom_id res chain seq x y z
N MET A 1 -11.98 -7.51 -0.39
CA MET A 1 -11.65 -6.36 0.48
C MET A 1 -11.45 -5.14 -0.39
N ARG A 2 -11.69 -3.95 0.16
CA ARG A 2 -11.43 -2.65 -0.45
C ARG A 2 -10.27 -1.97 0.29
N TYR A 3 -9.74 -0.88 -0.25
CA TYR A 3 -8.68 -0.12 0.40
C TYR A 3 -9.01 1.37 0.47
N ALA A 4 -8.39 2.06 1.43
CA ALA A 4 -8.39 3.51 1.53
C ALA A 4 -6.97 4.01 1.74
N LEU A 5 -6.42 4.70 0.74
CA LEU A 5 -5.08 5.29 0.82
C LEU A 5 -5.15 6.68 1.47
N ARG A 6 -4.49 6.85 2.63
CA ARG A 6 -4.44 8.13 3.34
C ARG A 6 -3.41 9.08 2.71
N LYS A 7 -3.59 10.38 2.91
CA LYS A 7 -2.62 11.45 2.57
C LYS A 7 -2.26 11.52 1.08
N GLN A 8 -3.17 11.17 0.17
CA GLN A 8 -2.95 11.24 -1.29
C GLN A 8 -2.44 12.61 -1.75
N ALA A 9 -3.00 13.71 -1.25
CA ALA A 9 -2.51 15.06 -1.58
C ALA A 9 -1.03 15.29 -1.17
N LYS A 10 -0.60 14.75 -0.02
CA LYS A 10 0.81 14.82 0.40
C LYS A 10 1.70 13.96 -0.50
N ILE A 11 1.23 12.78 -0.88
CA ILE A 11 1.96 11.89 -1.80
C ILE A 11 2.14 12.57 -3.16
N ALA A 12 1.05 13.10 -3.74
CA ALA A 12 1.10 13.85 -5.00
C ALA A 12 2.02 15.08 -4.91
N SER A 13 2.03 15.79 -3.78
CA SER A 13 2.93 16.93 -3.57
C SER A 13 4.41 16.53 -3.54
N VAL A 14 4.75 15.30 -3.14
CA VAL A 14 6.14 14.82 -3.05
C VAL A 14 6.58 14.14 -4.35
N TYR A 15 5.71 13.35 -4.98
CA TYR A 15 6.05 12.48 -6.10
C TYR A 15 5.44 12.87 -7.44
N SER A 16 4.54 13.87 -7.47
CA SER A 16 3.61 14.23 -8.56
C SER A 16 2.28 13.46 -8.55
N GLU A 17 1.24 14.10 -9.09
CA GLU A 17 -0.06 13.46 -9.36
C GLU A 17 0.08 12.28 -10.33
N ASP A 18 0.97 12.42 -11.31
CA ASP A 18 1.23 11.38 -12.30
C ASP A 18 1.78 10.11 -11.64
N TYR A 19 2.73 10.27 -10.70
CA TYR A 19 3.26 9.13 -9.95
C TYR A 19 2.20 8.49 -9.06
N LEU A 20 1.44 9.29 -8.31
CA LEU A 20 0.35 8.80 -7.47
C LEU A 20 -0.64 7.96 -8.29
N ASN A 21 -1.09 8.46 -9.43
CA ASN A 21 -2.11 7.79 -10.22
C ASN A 21 -1.57 6.55 -10.95
N LYS A 22 -0.38 6.65 -11.57
CA LYS A 22 0.15 5.58 -12.43
C LYS A 22 0.84 4.46 -11.66
N HIS A 23 1.60 4.79 -10.62
CA HIS A 23 2.32 3.80 -9.82
C HIS A 23 1.45 3.31 -8.68
N ILE A 24 0.90 4.21 -7.86
CA ILE A 24 0.30 3.81 -6.58
C ILE A 24 -1.16 3.38 -6.75
N ILE A 25 -2.03 4.26 -7.25
CA ILE A 25 -3.47 4.00 -7.34
C ILE A 25 -3.74 2.83 -8.30
N LYS A 26 -3.17 2.86 -9.51
CA LYS A 26 -3.37 1.78 -10.49
C LYS A 26 -2.92 0.40 -9.97
N SER A 27 -1.80 0.34 -9.24
CA SER A 27 -1.30 -0.92 -8.70
C SER A 27 -2.18 -1.43 -7.55
N LEU A 28 -2.67 -0.55 -6.68
CA LEU A 28 -3.62 -0.91 -5.63
C LEU A 28 -4.97 -1.35 -6.21
N ASP A 29 -5.53 -0.60 -7.16
CA ASP A 29 -6.78 -0.95 -7.85
C ASP A 29 -6.69 -2.33 -8.51
N SER A 30 -5.57 -2.61 -9.17
CA SER A 30 -5.33 -3.92 -9.78
C SER A 30 -5.16 -5.02 -8.74
N TYR A 31 -4.43 -4.78 -7.65
CA TYR A 31 -4.22 -5.79 -6.62
C TYR A 31 -5.53 -6.14 -5.90
N PHE A 32 -6.25 -5.15 -5.37
CA PHE A 32 -7.51 -5.36 -4.67
C PHE A 32 -8.65 -5.83 -5.60
N GLY A 33 -8.56 -5.56 -6.90
CA GLY A 33 -9.53 -6.05 -7.89
C GLY A 33 -9.30 -7.49 -8.35
N ASN A 34 -8.09 -8.06 -8.18
CA ASN A 34 -7.72 -9.38 -8.69
C ASN A 34 -7.27 -10.37 -7.61
N THR A 35 -7.11 -9.94 -6.35
CA THR A 35 -6.69 -10.78 -5.23
C THR A 35 -7.86 -11.06 -4.29
N SER A 36 -8.02 -12.31 -3.86
CA SER A 36 -9.07 -12.68 -2.89
C SER A 36 -8.78 -12.14 -1.50
N ASP A 37 -9.82 -11.97 -0.68
CA ASP A 37 -9.72 -11.46 0.69
C ASP A 37 -8.79 -12.30 1.58
N GLU A 38 -8.80 -13.62 1.38
CA GLU A 38 -7.91 -14.57 2.05
C GLU A 38 -6.45 -14.30 1.68
N HIS A 39 -6.15 -14.20 0.38
CA HIS A 39 -4.79 -13.91 -0.09
C HIS A 39 -4.30 -12.51 0.30
N ILE A 40 -5.19 -11.50 0.32
CA ILE A 40 -4.84 -10.18 0.82
C ILE A 40 -4.42 -10.25 2.30
N THR A 41 -5.11 -11.07 3.09
CA THR A 41 -4.79 -11.26 4.51
C THR A 41 -3.46 -12.00 4.68
N ASP A 42 -3.18 -13.00 3.85
CA ASP A 42 -1.92 -13.76 3.88
C ASP A 42 -0.72 -12.92 3.44
N ASP A 43 -0.89 -12.02 2.47
CA ASP A 43 0.15 -11.12 1.97
C ASP A 43 0.53 -10.02 2.98
N ILE A 44 -0.31 -9.77 3.98
CA ILE A 44 0.00 -8.83 5.06
C ILE A 44 1.11 -9.45 5.92
N SER A 45 2.28 -8.85 5.84
CA SER A 45 3.48 -9.25 6.54
C SER A 45 3.28 -9.30 8.05
N GLN A 46 3.82 -10.35 8.68
CA GLN A 46 3.98 -10.42 10.12
C GLN A 46 5.12 -9.53 10.63
N GLU A 47 6.08 -9.18 9.78
CA GLU A 47 7.04 -8.11 10.05
C GLU A 47 6.34 -6.75 9.88
N GLY A 48 6.54 -5.86 10.85
CA GLY A 48 5.89 -4.55 10.88
C GLY A 48 6.84 -3.37 10.70
N TYR A 49 6.24 -2.25 10.34
CA TYR A 49 6.85 -0.94 10.25
C TYR A 49 6.74 -0.25 11.62
N VAL A 50 7.87 -0.14 12.31
CA VAL A 50 7.96 0.58 13.59
C VAL A 50 8.19 2.06 13.35
N THR A 51 7.26 2.88 13.79
CA THR A 51 7.38 4.34 13.75
C THR A 51 8.38 4.84 14.80
N SER A 52 8.84 6.09 14.66
CA SER A 52 9.70 6.73 15.66
C SER A 52 9.08 6.86 17.06
N THR A 53 7.76 6.78 17.14
CA THR A 53 6.97 6.85 18.38
C THR A 53 6.69 5.47 18.98
N GLY A 54 7.11 4.39 18.31
CA GLY A 54 7.05 3.02 18.81
C GLY A 54 5.83 2.22 18.37
N GLU A 55 4.89 2.82 17.63
CA GLU A 55 3.79 2.05 17.02
C GLU A 55 4.33 1.12 15.93
N ASP A 56 3.83 -0.11 15.94
CA ASP A 56 4.18 -1.16 14.99
C ASP A 56 2.97 -1.49 14.11
N TYR A 57 3.15 -1.41 12.78
CA TYR A 57 2.10 -1.61 11.80
C TYR A 57 2.49 -2.70 10.81
N PRO A 58 1.64 -3.70 10.56
CA PRO A 58 1.96 -4.71 9.57
C PRO A 58 2.06 -4.11 8.16
N ILE A 59 2.89 -4.73 7.32
CA ILE A 59 3.23 -4.20 5.99
C ILE A 59 2.49 -5.00 4.91
N LEU A 60 1.88 -4.30 3.96
CA LEU A 60 1.41 -4.86 2.70
C LEU A 60 2.35 -4.42 1.58
N LYS A 61 2.79 -5.37 0.75
CA LYS A 61 3.63 -5.11 -0.42
C LYS A 61 2.84 -5.43 -1.68
N VAL A 62 2.86 -4.52 -2.65
CA VAL A 62 2.15 -4.67 -3.92
C VAL A 62 3.13 -4.40 -5.06
N ASN A 63 3.09 -5.21 -6.11
CA ASN A 63 3.93 -4.99 -7.30
C ASN A 63 3.59 -3.63 -7.95
N ASP A 64 4.61 -2.87 -8.35
CA ASP A 64 4.43 -1.64 -9.12
C ASP A 64 4.14 -1.99 -10.59
N LEU A 65 2.91 -1.77 -11.04
CA LEU A 65 2.53 -2.05 -12.43
C LEU A 65 3.22 -1.15 -13.45
N SER A 66 3.77 -0.03 -13.02
CA SER A 66 4.50 0.90 -13.88
C SER A 66 6.01 0.66 -13.83
N ASP A 67 6.49 -0.28 -13.01
CA ASP A 67 7.89 -0.67 -12.91
C ASP A 67 8.03 -2.11 -12.39
N ASP A 68 8.29 -3.04 -13.31
CA ASP A 68 8.33 -4.48 -13.06
C ASP A 68 9.45 -4.94 -12.11
N ASN A 69 10.41 -4.06 -11.83
CA ASN A 69 11.52 -4.31 -10.92
C ASN A 69 11.30 -3.67 -9.54
N ALA A 70 10.05 -3.34 -9.20
CA ALA A 70 9.73 -2.68 -7.96
C ALA A 70 8.43 -3.12 -7.31
N MET A 71 8.43 -2.97 -5.99
CA MET A 71 7.24 -3.10 -5.15
C MET A 71 6.98 -1.81 -4.40
N LEU A 72 5.71 -1.57 -4.11
CA LEU A 72 5.21 -0.49 -3.28
C LEU A 72 4.91 -1.03 -1.90
N GLU A 73 5.43 -0.38 -0.86
CA GLU A 73 5.20 -0.75 0.53
C GLU A 73 4.17 0.16 1.19
N PHE A 74 3.25 -0.46 1.93
CA PHE A 74 2.19 0.21 2.65
C PHE A 74 2.14 -0.30 4.09
N ALA A 75 2.07 0.61 5.06
CA ALA A 75 1.66 0.25 6.41
C ALA A 75 0.14 0.10 6.46
N VAL A 76 -0.33 -1.02 7.01
CA VAL A 76 -1.75 -1.25 7.32
C VAL A 76 -2.05 -0.60 8.65
N ILE A 77 -2.73 0.56 8.61
CA ILE A 77 -3.01 1.39 9.79
C ILE A 77 -4.40 1.17 10.37
N GLY A 78 -5.16 0.22 9.81
CA GLY A 78 -6.44 -0.20 10.33
C GLY A 78 -7.27 -1.01 9.34
N LEU A 79 -8.25 -1.71 9.87
CA LEU A 79 -9.26 -2.43 9.11
C LEU A 79 -10.63 -1.99 9.64
N GLU A 80 -11.50 -1.52 8.75
CA GLU A 80 -12.88 -1.16 9.08
C GLU A 80 -13.83 -1.89 8.13
N CYS A 81 -14.60 -2.83 8.67
CA CYS A 81 -15.37 -3.80 7.88
C CYS A 81 -14.47 -4.52 6.87
N ASP A 82 -14.65 -4.26 5.58
CA ASP A 82 -13.85 -4.82 4.49
C ASP A 82 -12.83 -3.82 3.91
N ILE A 83 -12.62 -2.66 4.55
CA ILE A 83 -11.74 -1.58 4.06
C ILE A 83 -10.42 -1.58 4.83
N LEU A 84 -9.32 -1.90 4.15
CA LEU A 84 -7.96 -1.73 4.66
C LEU A 84 -7.51 -0.27 4.51
N LYS A 85 -7.20 0.37 5.63
CA LYS A 85 -6.63 1.72 5.67
C LYS A 85 -5.13 1.63 5.50
N LEU A 86 -4.61 2.23 4.44
CA LEU A 86 -3.21 2.13 4.04
C LEU A 86 -2.50 3.49 4.16
N SER A 87 -1.23 3.43 4.56
CA SER A 87 -0.29 4.56 4.48
C SER A 87 0.89 4.16 3.60
N PHE A 88 1.14 4.91 2.53
CA PHE A 88 2.29 4.68 1.66
C PHE A 88 3.60 4.94 2.40
N LEU A 89 4.51 3.96 2.37
CA LEU A 89 5.84 4.04 2.98
C LEU A 89 6.90 4.40 1.94
N GLY A 90 6.75 3.86 0.73
CA GLY A 90 7.69 4.11 -0.35
C GLY A 90 7.71 2.98 -1.36
N ARG A 91 8.75 3.01 -2.18
CA ARG A 91 9.03 2.00 -3.20
C ARG A 91 10.31 1.27 -2.82
N ILE A 92 10.30 -0.05 -2.94
CA ILE A 92 11.47 -0.92 -2.80
C ILE A 92 11.78 -1.60 -4.12
N LYS A 93 13.01 -2.10 -4.24
CA LYS A 93 13.40 -2.95 -5.36
C LYS A 93 12.78 -4.33 -5.19
N GLY A 94 12.22 -4.88 -6.27
CA GLY A 94 11.69 -6.24 -6.33
C GLY A 94 12.79 -7.30 -6.41
#